data_AF-A0A9W6MFN5-F1
#
_entry.id   AF-A0A9W6MFN5-F1
#
_cell.length_a   1.000
_cell.length_b   1.000
_cell.length_c   1.000
_cell.angle_alpha   90.00
_cell.angle_beta   90.00
_cell.angle_gamma   90.00
#
_symmetry.space_group_name_H-M   'P 1'
#
loop_
_entity.id
_entity.type
_entity.pdbx_description
1 polymer ?
#
loop_
_entity_poly.entity_id
_entity_poly.type
_entity_poly.pdbx_seq_one_letter_code
_entity_poly.pdbx_strand_id
1 'polypeptide(L)'
;MPVPVEVFFSNRDLWTPVACLLAVLVGLSIPLSAKAAVLFRSNRLVTFCSLACLAVIAALTLPTRFSSHRQASCTLEGLPGIVSLADPQNLLNASLYVPAAFLGVLVTRRLSAVAVGLAATSVSIELAQLLSDRRNCNLTDMLFNTLGALVGVALAAVVLHRGIRGGLPRETGGGRPR
;
A
#
# COMPACT_ATOMS: atom_id res chain seq x y z
N MET A 1 11.31 -16.07 -17.05
CA MET A 1 9.98 -16.62 -17.41
C MET A 1 9.05 -16.32 -16.26
N PRO A 2 7.99 -15.52 -16.45
CA PRO A 2 7.02 -15.24 -15.38
C PRO A 2 6.41 -16.55 -14.92
N VAL A 3 6.40 -16.76 -13.60
CA VAL A 3 5.77 -17.97 -13.04
C VAL A 3 4.26 -17.81 -13.18
N PRO A 4 3.53 -18.78 -13.75
CA PRO A 4 2.08 -18.69 -13.90
C PRO A 4 1.45 -18.41 -12.54
N VAL A 5 0.52 -17.45 -12.48
CA VAL A 5 -0.24 -17.10 -11.26
C VAL A 5 -0.89 -18.33 -10.61
N GLU A 6 -1.23 -19.34 -11.41
CA GLU A 6 -1.78 -20.62 -10.94
C GLU A 6 -0.82 -21.38 -10.00
N VAL A 7 0.49 -21.34 -10.26
CA VAL A 7 1.51 -21.97 -9.41
C VAL A 7 1.67 -21.21 -8.08
N PHE A 8 1.40 -19.90 -8.09
CA PHE A 8 1.43 -19.07 -6.88
C PHE A 8 0.31 -19.49 -5.91
N PHE A 9 -0.91 -19.71 -6.40
CA PHE A 9 -2.04 -20.13 -5.58
C PHE A 9 -1.97 -21.60 -5.12
N SER A 10 -1.24 -22.45 -5.84
CA SER A 10 -1.18 -23.89 -5.51
C SER A 10 -0.18 -24.28 -4.41
N ASN A 11 0.70 -23.37 -3.98
CA ASN A 11 1.84 -23.72 -3.13
C ASN A 11 1.54 -23.58 -1.61
N ARG A 12 0.98 -24.63 -0.99
CA ARG A 12 0.52 -24.61 0.43
C ARG A 12 1.60 -24.21 1.45
N ASP A 13 2.87 -24.53 1.16
CA ASP A 13 4.00 -24.21 2.04
C ASP A 13 4.32 -22.70 2.08
N LEU A 14 3.88 -21.95 1.06
CA LEU A 14 3.98 -20.48 1.02
C LEU A 14 2.82 -19.81 1.76
N TRP A 15 1.61 -20.34 1.62
CA TRP A 15 0.40 -19.70 2.15
C TRP A 15 0.30 -19.77 3.68
N THR A 16 0.88 -20.81 4.29
CA THR A 16 0.89 -20.96 5.75
C THR A 16 1.65 -19.82 6.46
N PRO A 17 2.93 -19.53 6.14
CA PRO A 17 3.63 -18.39 6.75
C PRO A 17 3.02 -17.03 6.37
N VAL A 18 2.51 -16.88 5.13
CA VAL A 18 1.79 -15.65 4.70
C VAL A 18 0.55 -15.44 5.57
N ALA A 19 -0.26 -16.47 5.79
CA ALA A 19 -1.48 -16.39 6.59
C ALA A 19 -1.17 -16.10 8.07
N CYS A 20 -0.15 -16.75 8.64
CA CYS A 20 0.31 -16.47 10.01
C CYS A 20 0.79 -15.03 10.16
N LEU A 21 1.64 -14.55 9.24
CA LEU A 21 2.15 -13.19 9.26
C LEU A 21 1.00 -12.18 9.11
N LEU A 22 0.07 -12.42 8.18
CA LEU A 22 -1.10 -11.58 7.98
C LEU A 22 -1.96 -11.51 9.24
N ALA A 23 -2.26 -12.66 9.88
CA ALA A 23 -3.05 -12.71 11.10
C ALA A 23 -2.39 -11.92 12.24
N VAL A 24 -1.06 -12.02 12.39
CA VAL A 24 -0.30 -11.26 13.39
C VAL A 24 -0.37 -9.76 13.08
N LEU A 25 -0.08 -9.34 11.84
CA LEU A 25 -0.05 -7.92 11.47
C LEU A 25 -1.44 -7.27 11.54
N VAL A 26 -2.50 -7.98 11.15
CA VAL A 26 -3.89 -7.52 11.31
C VAL A 26 -4.29 -7.48 12.78
N GLY A 27 -3.91 -8.49 13.57
CA GLY A 27 -4.13 -8.50 15.01
C GLY A 27 -3.48 -7.31 15.72
N LEU A 28 -2.23 -6.98 15.35
CA LEU A 28 -1.51 -5.79 15.84
C LEU A 28 -2.18 -4.49 15.39
N SER A 29 -2.78 -4.45 14.19
CA SER A 29 -3.47 -3.28 13.67
C SER A 29 -4.65 -2.83 14.56
N ILE A 30 -5.26 -3.74 15.32
CA ILE A 30 -6.39 -3.44 16.22
C ILE A 30 -5.98 -2.48 17.35
N PRO A 31 -5.05 -2.81 18.27
CA PRO A 31 -4.63 -1.88 19.33
C PRO A 31 -3.88 -0.66 18.79
N LEU A 32 -3.12 -0.80 17.68
CA LEU A 32 -2.45 0.34 17.06
C LEU A 32 -3.45 1.34 16.48
N SER A 33 -4.59 0.89 15.95
CA SER A 33 -5.60 1.78 15.36
C SER A 33 -6.17 2.76 16.39
N ALA A 34 -6.35 2.34 17.64
CA ALA A 34 -6.85 3.23 18.69
C ALA A 34 -5.86 4.35 19.00
N LYS A 35 -4.56 4.02 19.13
CA LYS A 35 -3.50 5.00 19.38
C LYS A 35 -3.30 5.94 18.19
N ALA A 36 -3.23 5.38 16.98
CA ALA A 36 -3.03 6.16 15.75
C ALA A 36 -4.24 7.05 15.43
N ALA A 37 -5.46 6.58 15.70
CA ALA A 37 -6.67 7.39 15.52
C ALA A 37 -6.67 8.63 16.42
N VAL A 38 -6.20 8.50 17.67
CA VAL A 38 -6.03 9.64 18.59
C VAL A 38 -4.94 10.58 18.06
N LEU A 39 -3.78 10.03 17.69
CA LEU A 39 -2.64 10.81 17.21
C LEU A 39 -2.98 11.64 15.96
N PHE A 40 -3.68 11.03 15.00
CA PHE A 40 -4.05 11.67 13.74
C PHE A 40 -5.43 12.33 13.77
N ARG A 41 -6.12 12.35 14.92
CA ARG A 41 -7.50 12.85 15.08
C ARG A 41 -8.46 12.30 14.02
N SER A 42 -8.32 11.01 13.72
CA SER A 42 -9.07 10.30 12.68
C SER A 42 -10.05 9.27 13.29
N ASN A 43 -10.94 8.72 12.46
CA ASN A 43 -11.84 7.64 12.85
C ASN A 43 -11.07 6.33 13.00
N ARG A 44 -11.28 5.61 14.11
CA ARG A 44 -10.69 4.30 14.39
C ARG A 44 -10.90 3.30 13.26
N LEU A 45 -12.07 3.28 12.63
CA LEU A 45 -12.36 2.35 11.52
C LEU A 45 -11.46 2.64 10.31
N VAL A 46 -11.34 3.90 9.90
CA VAL A 46 -10.49 4.32 8.77
C VAL A 46 -9.03 4.03 9.06
N THR A 47 -8.58 4.31 10.28
CA THR A 47 -7.22 4.00 10.74
C THR A 47 -6.94 2.51 10.75
N PHE A 48 -7.88 1.69 11.25
CA PHE A 48 -7.75 0.23 11.23
C PHE A 48 -7.66 -0.30 9.80
N CYS A 49 -8.56 0.12 8.90
CA CYS A 49 -8.50 -0.28 7.50
C CYS A 49 -7.18 0.14 6.84
N SER A 50 -6.67 1.34 7.14
CA SER A 50 -5.37 1.79 6.63
C SER A 50 -4.22 0.90 7.11
N LEU A 51 -4.20 0.53 8.39
CA LEU A 51 -3.18 -0.35 8.96
C LEU A 51 -3.31 -1.78 8.41
N ALA A 52 -4.53 -2.27 8.23
CA ALA A 52 -4.80 -3.57 7.61
C ALA A 52 -4.30 -3.63 6.16
N CYS A 53 -4.45 -2.56 5.37
CA CYS A 53 -3.88 -2.49 4.02
C CYS A 53 -2.34 -2.59 4.05
N LEU A 54 -1.68 -1.89 4.97
CA LEU A 54 -0.22 -1.99 5.13
C LEU A 54 0.20 -3.39 5.58
N ALA A 55 -0.57 -4.02 6.48
CA ALA A 55 -0.36 -5.39 6.91
C ALA A 55 -0.46 -6.38 5.75
N VAL A 56 -1.45 -6.21 4.86
CA VAL A 56 -1.60 -7.02 3.64
C VAL A 56 -0.40 -6.84 2.70
N ILE A 57 0.03 -5.59 2.45
CA ILE A 57 1.20 -5.31 1.62
C ILE A 57 2.43 -6.02 2.19
N ALA A 58 2.70 -5.88 3.49
CA ALA A 58 3.83 -6.53 4.13
C ALA A 58 3.73 -8.06 4.07
N ALA A 59 2.55 -8.62 4.36
CA ALA A 59 2.35 -10.07 4.37
C ALA A 59 2.46 -10.72 2.98
N LEU A 60 2.12 -9.98 1.91
CA LEU A 60 2.20 -10.51 0.55
C LEU A 60 3.57 -10.29 -0.11
N THR A 61 4.31 -9.25 0.30
CA THR A 61 5.58 -8.89 -0.34
C THR A 61 6.82 -9.36 0.42
N LEU A 62 6.76 -9.54 1.74
CA LEU A 62 7.91 -10.00 2.54
C LEU A 62 8.20 -11.50 2.41
N PRO A 63 7.22 -12.42 2.33
CA PRO A 63 7.50 -13.84 2.19
C PRO A 63 8.21 -14.12 0.87
N THR A 64 9.49 -14.46 0.98
CA THR A 64 10.38 -14.73 -0.13
C THR A 64 10.25 -16.19 -0.56
N ARG A 65 10.31 -16.45 -1.87
CA ARG A 65 10.46 -17.82 -2.38
C ARG A 65 11.83 -18.36 -1.96
N PHE A 66 11.91 -19.63 -1.60
CA PHE A 66 13.18 -20.33 -1.46
C PHE A 66 13.79 -20.55 -2.85
N SER A 67 14.50 -19.55 -3.36
CA SER A 67 15.24 -19.68 -4.60
C SER A 67 16.63 -20.22 -4.29
N SER A 68 17.01 -21.35 -4.88
CA SER A 68 18.35 -21.93 -4.79
C SER A 68 19.38 -20.89 -5.28
N HIS A 69 20.36 -20.55 -4.44
CA HIS A 69 21.53 -19.68 -4.70
C HIS A 69 21.60 -19.12 -6.13
N ARG A 70 21.02 -17.94 -6.38
CA ARG A 70 21.37 -17.10 -7.52
C ARG A 70 21.88 -15.78 -6.97
N GLN A 71 22.91 -15.25 -7.61
CA GLN A 71 23.50 -13.96 -7.28
C GLN A 71 22.42 -12.88 -7.29
N ALA A 72 22.35 -12.10 -6.21
CA ALA A 72 21.45 -10.97 -6.08
C ALA A 72 21.74 -9.96 -7.21
N SER A 73 20.81 -9.82 -8.15
CA SER A 73 20.89 -8.83 -9.21
C SER A 73 19.61 -7.99 -9.23
N CYS A 74 19.76 -6.69 -9.45
CA CYS A 74 18.64 -5.79 -9.66
C CYS A 74 18.39 -5.69 -11.15
N THR A 75 17.27 -6.24 -11.60
CA THR A 75 16.91 -6.23 -13.02
C THR A 75 15.77 -5.23 -13.23
N LEU A 76 15.94 -4.33 -14.20
CA LEU A 76 14.80 -3.74 -14.89
C LEU A 76 14.30 -4.82 -15.85
N GLU A 77 13.31 -5.63 -15.44
CA GLU A 77 12.56 -6.43 -16.40
C GLU A 77 11.70 -5.46 -17.24
N GLY A 78 12.26 -5.04 -18.40
CA GLY A 78 11.67 -4.10 -19.35
C GLY A 78 12.62 -2.93 -19.66
N LEU A 79 13.50 -3.03 -20.66
CA LEU A 79 13.22 -2.58 -22.04
C LEU A 79 14.38 -3.01 -22.98
N PRO A 80 14.13 -3.32 -24.27
CA PRO A 80 13.27 -2.54 -25.17
C PRO A 80 12.03 -3.29 -25.67
N GLY A 81 10.86 -2.63 -25.59
CA GLY A 81 9.63 -3.09 -26.26
C GLY A 81 8.30 -3.07 -25.50
N ILE A 82 8.14 -2.34 -24.38
CA ILE A 82 6.89 -2.10 -23.59
C ILE A 82 6.91 -2.83 -22.23
N VAL A 83 6.98 -2.04 -21.14
CA VAL A 83 6.53 -2.47 -19.81
C VAL A 83 5.07 -2.91 -19.96
N SER A 84 4.78 -4.20 -19.80
CA SER A 84 3.41 -4.69 -19.96
C SER A 84 2.55 -4.17 -18.82
N LEU A 85 1.78 -3.12 -19.12
CA LEU A 85 0.73 -2.57 -18.26
C LEU A 85 -0.36 -3.60 -17.94
N ALA A 86 -0.51 -4.60 -18.80
CA ALA A 86 -1.48 -5.67 -18.66
C ALA A 86 -0.92 -6.91 -17.93
N ASP A 87 0.34 -6.87 -17.45
CA ASP A 87 0.85 -7.96 -16.63
C ASP A 87 0.05 -8.04 -15.32
N PRO A 88 -0.58 -9.20 -15.02
CA PRO A 88 -1.39 -9.37 -13.81
C PRO A 88 -0.63 -9.06 -12.52
N GLN A 89 0.69 -9.32 -12.46
CA GLN A 89 1.51 -9.05 -11.28
C GLN A 89 1.72 -7.55 -11.08
N ASN A 90 1.97 -6.80 -12.16
CA ASN A 90 2.12 -5.35 -12.14
C ASN A 90 0.82 -4.65 -11.71
N LEU A 91 -0.32 -5.10 -12.25
CA LEU A 91 -1.63 -4.59 -11.86
C LEU A 91 -1.95 -4.91 -10.40
N LEU A 92 -1.60 -6.11 -9.92
CA LEU A 92 -1.79 -6.49 -8.53
C LEU A 92 -1.00 -5.56 -7.59
N ASN A 93 0.27 -5.32 -7.89
CA ASN A 93 1.14 -4.42 -7.14
C ASN A 93 0.55 -3.00 -7.03
N ALA A 94 0.13 -2.42 -8.16
CA ALA A 94 -0.55 -1.12 -8.16
C ALA A 94 -1.85 -1.16 -7.34
N SER A 95 -2.68 -2.21 -7.51
CA SER A 95 -3.98 -2.33 -6.85
C SER A 95 -3.89 -2.43 -5.32
N LEU A 96 -2.79 -3.00 -4.78
CA LEU A 96 -2.55 -3.08 -3.34
C LEU A 96 -2.25 -1.70 -2.73
N TYR A 97 -1.53 -0.86 -3.46
CA TYR A 97 -1.10 0.46 -2.99
C TYR A 97 -2.19 1.53 -3.07
N VAL A 98 -3.14 1.42 -4.01
CA VAL A 98 -4.28 2.36 -4.14
C VAL A 98 -5.09 2.51 -2.85
N PRO A 99 -5.67 1.46 -2.24
CA PRO A 99 -6.45 1.60 -1.02
C PRO A 99 -5.59 2.02 0.18
N ALA A 100 -4.33 1.57 0.25
CA ALA A 100 -3.39 1.97 1.30
C ALA A 100 -3.12 3.47 1.26
N ALA A 101 -2.86 4.03 0.08
CA ALA A 101 -2.65 5.47 -0.12
C ALA A 101 -3.92 6.27 0.15
N PHE A 102 -5.06 5.81 -0.37
CA PHE A 102 -6.34 6.49 -0.18
C PHE A 102 -6.68 6.63 1.32
N LEU A 103 -6.68 5.51 2.05
CA LEU A 103 -6.98 5.49 3.49
C LEU A 103 -5.90 6.22 4.30
N GLY A 104 -4.62 6.07 3.94
CA GLY A 104 -3.52 6.77 4.59
C GLY A 104 -3.66 8.28 4.51
N VAL A 105 -4.11 8.82 3.37
CA VAL A 105 -4.41 10.25 3.22
C VAL A 105 -5.63 10.65 4.03
N LEU A 106 -6.68 9.84 4.10
CA LEU A 106 -7.86 10.15 4.93
C LEU A 106 -7.51 10.20 6.43
N VAL A 107 -6.61 9.32 6.89
CA VAL A 107 -6.09 9.28 8.26
C VAL A 107 -5.21 10.49 8.55
N THR A 108 -4.17 10.70 7.72
CA THR A 108 -3.11 11.68 8.04
C THR A 108 -3.41 13.08 7.53
N ARG A 109 -4.31 13.23 6.55
CA ARG A 109 -4.58 14.45 5.77
C ARG A 109 -3.34 15.01 5.05
N ARG A 110 -2.30 14.19 4.83
CA ARG A 110 -1.01 14.62 4.25
C ARG A 110 -0.72 13.84 2.96
N LEU A 111 -1.04 14.45 1.81
CA LEU A 111 -0.88 13.82 0.49
C LEU A 111 0.58 13.44 0.20
N SER A 112 1.49 14.41 0.34
CA SER A 112 2.92 14.21 0.03
C SER A 112 3.58 13.20 0.97
N ALA A 113 3.29 13.28 2.27
CA ALA A 113 3.86 12.35 3.26
C ALA A 113 3.42 10.91 2.99
N VAL A 114 2.17 10.68 2.58
CA VAL A 114 1.67 9.34 2.24
C VAL A 114 2.28 8.82 0.95
N ALA A 115 2.36 9.65 -0.10
CA ALA A 115 3.00 9.26 -1.36
C ALA A 115 4.48 8.86 -1.14
N VAL A 116 5.24 9.71 -0.44
CA VAL A 116 6.65 9.46 -0.13
C VAL A 116 6.81 8.25 0.78
N GLY A 117 5.97 8.11 1.82
CA GLY A 117 6.02 6.98 2.75
C GLY A 117 5.76 5.64 2.07
N LEU A 118 4.81 5.58 1.13
CA LEU A 118 4.52 4.35 0.39
C LEU A 118 5.60 4.04 -0.65
N ALA A 119 6.13 5.04 -1.36
CA ALA A 119 7.27 4.85 -2.24
C ALA A 119 8.49 4.32 -1.45
N ALA A 120 8.79 4.91 -0.29
CA ALA A 120 9.85 4.45 0.60
C ALA A 120 9.57 3.02 1.11
N THR A 121 8.31 2.66 1.38
CA THR A 121 7.93 1.30 1.75
C THR A 121 8.24 0.31 0.63
N SER A 122 7.90 0.65 -0.62
CA SER A 122 8.23 -0.19 -1.78
C SER A 122 9.74 -0.39 -1.94
N VAL A 123 10.53 0.68 -1.78
CA VAL A 123 12.01 0.59 -1.84
C VAL A 123 12.55 -0.27 -0.70
N SER A 124 12.00 -0.11 0.51
CA SER A 124 12.43 -0.87 1.69
C SER A 124 12.16 -2.36 1.54
N ILE A 125 11.02 -2.73 0.94
CA ILE A 125 10.68 -4.13 0.65
C ILE A 125 11.68 -4.74 -0.33
N GLU A 126 11.96 -4.07 -1.44
CA GLU A 126 12.91 -4.54 -2.45
C GLU A 126 14.33 -4.65 -1.89
N LEU A 127 14.75 -3.67 -1.06
CA LEU A 127 16.04 -3.73 -0.37
C LEU A 127 16.10 -4.89 0.63
N ALA A 128 15.03 -5.13 1.41
CA ALA A 128 14.96 -6.26 2.32
C ALA A 128 15.03 -7.60 1.57
N GLN A 129 14.37 -7.70 0.41
CA GLN A 129 14.43 -8.88 -0.45
C GLN A 129 15.83 -9.09 -1.05
N LEU A 130 16.50 -8.01 -1.45
CA LEU A 130 17.87 -8.02 -1.97
C LEU A 130 18.88 -8.50 -0.91
N LEU A 131 18.81 -7.93 0.30
CA LEU A 131 19.66 -8.30 1.44
C LEU A 131 19.40 -9.71 1.96
N SER A 132 18.24 -10.29 1.63
CA SER A 132 17.91 -11.65 2.03
C SER A 132 18.55 -12.71 1.13
N ASP A 133 19.24 -12.33 0.03
CA ASP A 133 19.75 -13.23 -1.03
C ASP A 133 18.68 -14.16 -1.65
N ARG A 134 17.40 -13.81 -1.48
CA ARG A 134 16.27 -14.70 -1.79
C ARG A 134 15.50 -14.32 -3.05
N ARG A 135 15.71 -13.10 -3.59
CA ARG A 135 15.05 -12.61 -4.80
C ARG A 135 15.87 -11.51 -5.48
N ASN A 136 15.81 -11.46 -6.81
CA ASN A 136 16.27 -10.31 -7.58
C ASN A 136 15.34 -9.12 -7.35
N CYS A 137 15.90 -7.93 -7.15
CA CYS A 137 15.08 -6.73 -6.99
C CYS A 137 14.47 -6.34 -8.35
N ASN A 138 13.20 -5.96 -8.36
CA ASN A 138 12.45 -5.63 -9.57
C ASN A 138 12.01 -4.16 -9.56
N LEU A 139 12.68 -3.33 -10.35
CA LEU A 139 12.33 -1.92 -10.47
C LEU A 139 10.92 -1.70 -11.07
N THR A 140 10.39 -2.65 -11.83
CA THR A 140 9.02 -2.59 -12.33
C THR A 140 8.01 -2.68 -11.18
N ASP A 141 8.27 -3.50 -10.16
CA ASP A 141 7.43 -3.60 -8.97
C ASP A 141 7.41 -2.25 -8.21
N MET A 142 8.57 -1.58 -8.08
CA MET A 142 8.67 -0.24 -7.49
C MET A 142 7.83 0.80 -8.25
N LEU A 143 7.86 0.76 -9.59
CA LEU A 143 7.12 1.70 -10.43
C LEU A 143 5.61 1.52 -10.27
N PHE A 144 5.10 0.29 -10.34
CA PHE A 144 3.66 0.03 -10.22
C PHE A 144 3.13 0.30 -8.80
N ASN A 145 3.89 -0.02 -7.75
CA ASN A 145 3.55 0.35 -6.38
C ASN A 145 3.44 1.88 -6.22
N THR A 146 4.40 2.61 -6.79
CA THR A 146 4.41 4.08 -6.75
C THR A 146 3.24 4.67 -7.54
N LEU A 147 2.93 4.13 -8.72
CA LEU A 147 1.76 4.54 -9.50
C LEU A 147 0.45 4.29 -8.75
N GLY A 148 0.30 3.11 -8.13
CA GLY A 148 -0.84 2.80 -7.27
C GLY A 148 -0.99 3.79 -6.12
N ALA A 149 0.12 4.15 -5.48
CA ALA A 149 0.13 5.15 -4.41
C ALA A 149 -0.33 6.53 -4.90
N LEU A 150 0.18 7.00 -6.05
CA LEU A 150 -0.21 8.27 -6.65
C LEU A 150 -1.70 8.31 -6.99
N VAL A 151 -2.23 7.22 -7.57
CA VAL A 151 -3.67 7.09 -7.86
C VAL A 151 -4.50 7.18 -6.58
N GLY A 152 -4.13 6.43 -5.54
CA GLY A 152 -4.86 6.47 -4.26
C GLY A 152 -4.81 7.85 -3.58
N VAL A 153 -3.66 8.53 -3.62
CA VAL A 153 -3.52 9.91 -3.13
C VAL A 153 -4.41 10.87 -3.92
N ALA A 154 -4.43 10.77 -5.25
CA ALA A 154 -5.27 11.62 -6.10
C ALA A 154 -6.77 11.42 -5.81
N LEU A 155 -7.22 10.17 -5.64
CA LEU A 155 -8.60 9.86 -5.24
C LEU A 155 -8.95 10.48 -3.88
N ALA A 156 -8.06 10.36 -2.90
CA ALA A 156 -8.28 10.94 -1.58
C ALA A 156 -8.30 12.47 -1.63
N ALA A 157 -7.45 13.09 -2.45
CA ALA A 157 -7.45 14.53 -2.68
C ALA A 157 -8.82 15.00 -3.19
N VAL A 158 -9.39 14.31 -4.18
CA VAL A 158 -10.73 14.63 -4.71
C VAL A 158 -11.79 14.54 -3.62
N VAL A 159 -11.77 13.50 -2.79
CA VAL A 159 -12.73 13.32 -1.68
C VAL A 159 -12.59 14.44 -0.65
N LEU A 160 -11.36 14.78 -0.24
CA LEU A 160 -11.09 15.84 0.72
C LEU A 160 -11.51 17.22 0.18
N HIS A 161 -11.21 17.52 -1.08
CA HIS A 161 -11.62 18.78 -1.72
C HIS A 161 -13.15 18.92 -1.80
N ARG A 162 -13.87 17.83 -2.08
CA ARG A 162 -15.34 17.84 -2.10
C ARG A 162 -15.94 17.97 -0.70
N GLY A 163 -15.37 17.29 0.30
CA GLY A 163 -15.83 17.37 1.69
C GLY A 163 -15.64 18.76 2.32
N ILE A 164 -14.53 19.44 2.01
CA ILE A 164 -14.28 20.82 2.48
C ILE A 164 -15.29 21.81 1.86
N ARG A 165 -15.67 21.62 0.60
CA ARG A 165 -16.62 22.52 -0.09
C ARG A 165 -18.08 22.31 0.33
N GLY A 166 -18.46 21.11 0.79
CA GLY A 166 -19.82 20.82 1.27
C GLY A 166 -20.10 21.26 2.71
N GLY A 167 -19.08 21.70 3.45
CA GLY A 167 -19.14 21.98 4.89
C GLY A 167 -19.27 23.45 5.29
N LEU A 168 -19.75 24.34 4.41
CA LEU A 168 -20.11 25.71 4.80
C LEU A 168 -21.62 25.79 5.08
N PRO A 169 -22.08 25.74 6.34
CA PRO A 169 -23.31 26.39 6.72
C PRO A 169 -23.16 27.87 6.36
N ARG A 170 -24.05 28.37 5.50
CA ARG A 170 -24.34 29.79 5.42
C ARG A 170 -24.65 30.25 6.84
N GLU A 171 -23.83 31.13 7.42
CA GLU A 171 -24.28 31.98 8.51
C GLU A 171 -25.42 32.84 7.96
N THR A 172 -26.65 32.34 8.05
CA THR A 172 -27.82 33.21 8.01
C THR A 172 -27.81 33.98 9.32
N GLY A 173 -27.24 35.18 9.25
CA GLY A 173 -27.43 36.21 10.24
C GLY A 173 -28.92 36.38 10.56
N GLY A 174 -29.24 36.23 11.82
CA GLY A 174 -30.51 36.63 12.44
C GLY A 174 -30.18 36.77 13.92
N GLY A 175 -29.76 37.93 14.39
CA GLY A 175 -30.60 39.11 14.44
C GLY A 175 -31.13 39.21 15.87
N ARG A 176 -30.30 39.74 16.78
CA ARG A 176 -30.80 40.30 18.05
C ARG A 176 -31.01 41.79 17.83
N PRO A 177 -32.24 42.27 18.00
CA PRO A 177 -32.43 43.53 18.69
C PRO A 177 -33.40 43.38 19.86
N ARG A 178 -32.84 43.69 21.04
CA ARG A 178 -33.44 44.20 22.29
C ARG A 178 -34.51 43.38 22.98
#